data_AF-Q8TJL1-F1
#
_entry.id   AF-Q8TJL1-F1
#
_cell.length_a   1.000
_cell.length_b   1.000
_cell.length_c   1.000
_cell.angle_alpha   90.00
_cell.angle_beta   90.00
_cell.angle_gamma   90.00
#
_symmetry.space_group_name_H-M   'P 1'
#
loop_
_entity.id
_entity.type
_entity.pdbx_description
1 polymer ?
#
loop_
_entity_poly.entity_id
_entity_poly.type
_entity_poly.pdbx_seq_one_letter_code
_entity_poly.pdbx_strand_id
1 'polypeptide(L)'
;MTNINQCMKSATEKPFFVIADAGSDSNLSNETVIEKGVIPIIAARANSVGNILKTEKGSHFRAQYIPRIYHRLLGKLYNLRTPVERKNSNDVIGFNRSKTPTRGSEWAKIYVSISNIVSLLTALTAFKVGRHDLIRAPGAFRRLNI
;
A
#
# COMPACT_ATOMS: atom_id res chain seq x y z
N MET A 1 -25.23 12.00 7.90
CA MET A 1 -23.95 11.95 8.65
C MET A 1 -23.64 10.49 8.96
N THR A 2 -22.69 9.89 8.23
CA THR A 2 -22.26 8.52 8.51
C THR A 2 -21.45 8.53 9.80
N ASN A 3 -21.92 7.82 10.82
CA ASN A 3 -21.34 7.84 12.16
C ASN A 3 -19.94 7.17 12.13
N ILE A 4 -18.94 7.72 12.85
CA ILE A 4 -17.57 7.17 12.92
C ILE A 4 -17.58 5.66 13.26
N ASN A 5 -18.54 5.24 14.08
CA ASN A 5 -18.75 3.84 14.46
C ASN A 5 -19.13 2.92 13.28
N GLN A 6 -19.78 3.43 12.24
CA GLN A 6 -20.15 2.66 11.05
C GLN A 6 -18.97 2.46 10.10
N CYS A 7 -18.01 3.40 10.08
CA CYS A 7 -16.74 3.24 9.36
C CYS A 7 -15.79 2.27 10.07
N MET A 8 -15.73 2.32 11.41
CA MET A 8 -14.93 1.38 12.22
C MET A 8 -15.45 -0.06 12.13
N LYS A 9 -16.75 -0.27 11.88
CA LYS A 9 -17.31 -1.60 11.57
C LYS A 9 -16.75 -2.22 10.29
N SER A 10 -16.31 -1.41 9.31
CA SER A 10 -15.64 -1.92 8.11
C SER A 10 -14.17 -2.31 8.37
N ALA A 11 -13.57 -1.82 9.46
CA ALA A 11 -12.18 -2.12 9.84
C ALA A 11 -12.07 -3.31 10.80
N THR A 12 -13.19 -3.91 11.21
CA THR A 12 -13.23 -5.09 12.10
C THR A 12 -13.16 -6.40 11.32
N GLU A 13 -13.38 -6.37 10.01
CA GLU A 13 -13.16 -7.54 9.16
C GLU A 13 -11.66 -7.74 8.93
N LYS A 14 -11.19 -8.86 9.46
CA LYS A 14 -9.82 -9.32 9.28
C LYS A 14 -9.54 -9.47 7.77
N PRO A 15 -8.44 -8.88 7.26
CA PRO A 15 -8.11 -8.99 5.85
C PRO A 15 -7.86 -10.47 5.49
N PHE A 16 -8.29 -10.86 4.31
CA PHE A 16 -8.09 -12.24 3.83
C PHE A 16 -6.67 -12.47 3.30
N PHE A 17 -6.10 -11.44 2.65
CA PHE A 17 -4.75 -11.46 2.10
C PHE A 17 -3.94 -10.26 2.60
N VAL A 18 -2.64 -10.47 2.82
CA VAL A 18 -1.65 -9.39 2.86
C VAL A 18 -0.82 -9.48 1.59
N ILE A 19 -0.75 -8.39 0.82
CA ILE A 19 0.02 -8.34 -0.43
C ILE A 19 1.21 -7.40 -0.22
N ALA A 20 2.42 -7.91 -0.43
CA ALA A 20 3.64 -7.12 -0.24
C ALA A 20 4.73 -7.46 -1.27
N ASP A 21 5.70 -6.57 -1.39
CA ASP A 21 6.86 -6.71 -2.27
C ASP A 21 7.94 -7.65 -1.70
N ALA A 22 9.00 -7.85 -2.48
CA ALA A 22 10.13 -8.68 -2.07
C ALA A 22 10.98 -8.06 -0.96
N GLY A 23 10.85 -6.75 -0.71
CA GLY A 23 11.48 -6.10 0.44
C GLY A 23 11.00 -6.72 1.75
N SER A 24 9.71 -7.04 1.81
CA SER A 24 9.01 -7.62 2.97
C SER A 24 9.17 -9.15 3.11
N ASP A 25 9.86 -9.82 2.19
CA ASP A 25 10.07 -11.28 2.26
C ASP A 25 11.03 -11.65 3.40
N SER A 26 10.49 -12.35 4.38
CA SER A 26 11.24 -13.13 5.37
C SER A 26 10.35 -14.24 5.92
N ASN A 27 10.94 -15.30 6.49
CA ASN A 27 10.16 -16.35 7.14
C ASN A 27 9.31 -15.77 8.28
N LEU A 28 9.93 -14.95 9.14
CA LEU A 28 9.26 -14.26 10.24
C LEU A 28 8.06 -13.43 9.77
N SER A 29 8.20 -12.68 8.68
CA SER A 29 7.11 -11.85 8.14
C SER A 29 5.94 -12.71 7.63
N ASN A 30 6.23 -13.82 6.94
CA ASN A 30 5.18 -14.72 6.45
C ASN A 30 4.48 -15.44 7.61
N GLU A 31 5.25 -15.94 8.59
CA GLU A 31 4.74 -16.59 9.80
C GLU A 31 3.85 -15.66 10.60
N THR A 32 4.27 -14.41 10.84
CA THR A 32 3.47 -13.40 11.55
C THR A 32 2.11 -13.17 10.88
N VAL A 33 2.06 -13.18 9.55
CA VAL A 33 0.81 -13.00 8.79
C VAL A 33 -0.10 -14.23 8.95
N ILE A 34 0.48 -15.43 8.92
CA ILE A 34 -0.22 -16.70 9.13
C ILE A 34 -0.74 -16.83 10.56
N GLU A 35 0.03 -16.44 11.58
CA GLU A 35 -0.39 -16.44 12.99
C GLU A 35 -1.60 -15.52 13.20
N LYS A 36 -1.61 -14.39 12.49
CA LYS A 36 -2.78 -13.52 12.44
C LYS A 36 -3.93 -14.12 11.65
N GLY A 37 -3.79 -15.32 11.08
CA GLY A 37 -4.73 -16.09 10.25
C GLY A 37 -5.09 -15.41 8.94
N VAL A 38 -4.14 -14.67 8.37
CA VAL A 38 -4.24 -14.01 7.07
C VAL A 38 -3.31 -14.73 6.10
N ILE A 39 -3.62 -14.73 4.81
CA ILE A 39 -2.78 -15.41 3.81
C ILE A 39 -1.72 -14.44 3.26
N PRO A 40 -0.41 -14.74 3.39
CA PRO A 40 0.65 -13.89 2.85
C PRO A 40 0.82 -14.10 1.34
N ILE A 41 0.53 -13.07 0.55
CA ILE A 41 0.89 -12.95 -0.86
C ILE A 41 2.08 -12.01 -0.96
N ILE A 42 3.20 -12.45 -0.40
CA ILE A 42 4.45 -11.69 -0.34
C ILE A 42 5.39 -12.22 -1.41
N ALA A 43 5.84 -11.35 -2.31
CA ALA A 43 6.78 -11.77 -3.35
C ALA A 43 8.10 -12.24 -2.71
N ALA A 44 8.62 -13.38 -3.14
CA ALA A 44 9.92 -13.87 -2.70
C ALA A 44 11.05 -13.06 -3.36
N ARG A 45 12.16 -12.86 -2.65
CA ARG A 45 13.38 -12.29 -3.22
C ARG A 45 13.96 -13.19 -4.31
N ALA A 46 14.73 -12.61 -5.22
CA ALA A 46 15.34 -13.33 -6.34
C ALA A 46 16.29 -14.45 -5.89
N ASN A 47 16.92 -14.30 -4.72
CA ASN A 47 17.82 -15.27 -4.11
C ASN A 47 17.14 -16.19 -3.09
N SER A 48 15.82 -16.19 -3.01
CA SER A 48 15.09 -17.03 -2.06
C SER A 48 15.21 -18.51 -2.41
N VAL A 49 15.66 -19.30 -1.44
CA VAL A 49 15.77 -20.76 -1.51
C VAL A 49 14.51 -21.46 -0.99
N GLY A 50 14.28 -22.68 -1.46
CA GLY A 50 13.16 -23.55 -1.07
C GLY A 50 12.13 -23.76 -2.19
N ASN A 51 10.91 -24.15 -1.81
CA ASN A 51 9.83 -24.38 -2.76
C ASN A 51 9.23 -23.04 -3.23
N ILE A 52 9.63 -22.58 -4.41
CA ILE A 52 9.24 -21.29 -4.99
C ILE A 52 8.23 -21.49 -6.13
N LEU A 53 7.07 -20.84 -6.01
CA LEU A 53 6.07 -20.73 -7.06
C LEU A 53 6.45 -19.56 -7.98
N LYS A 54 6.51 -19.84 -9.28
CA LYS A 54 6.72 -18.83 -10.31
C LYS A 54 5.41 -18.56 -11.02
N THR A 55 5.08 -17.29 -11.17
CA THR A 55 3.98 -16.83 -12.02
C THR A 55 4.48 -16.61 -13.44
N GLU A 56 3.58 -16.62 -14.42
CA GLU A 56 3.88 -16.36 -15.84
C GLU A 56 4.58 -15.01 -16.06
N LYS A 57 4.28 -14.01 -15.22
CA LYS A 57 4.89 -12.67 -15.26
C LYS A 57 6.23 -12.56 -14.53
N GLY A 58 6.81 -13.68 -14.09
CA GLY A 58 8.14 -13.72 -13.44
C GLY A 58 8.15 -13.31 -11.97
N SER A 59 6.99 -13.16 -11.31
CA SER A 59 6.93 -12.98 -9.85
C SER A 59 7.06 -14.32 -9.13
N HIS A 60 7.76 -14.33 -8.00
CA HIS A 60 8.12 -15.51 -7.22
C HIS A 60 7.41 -15.48 -5.86
N PHE A 61 7.00 -16.63 -5.32
CA PHE A 61 6.34 -16.74 -4.01
C PHE A 61 6.78 -18.01 -3.29
N ARG A 62 6.83 -18.00 -1.94
CA ARG A 62 7.15 -19.19 -1.16
C ARG A 62 5.91 -20.08 -1.03
N ALA A 63 5.95 -21.26 -1.64
CA ALA A 63 4.80 -22.17 -1.71
C ALA A 63 4.29 -22.60 -0.32
N GLN A 64 5.21 -22.76 0.63
CA GLN A 64 4.93 -23.28 1.98
C GLN A 64 3.97 -22.40 2.80
N TYR A 65 3.88 -21.11 2.47
CA TYR A 65 3.05 -20.15 3.20
C TYR A 65 1.70 -19.89 2.54
N ILE A 66 1.45 -20.46 1.35
CA ILE A 66 0.28 -20.14 0.53
C ILE A 66 -0.52 -21.42 0.28
N PRO A 67 -1.80 -21.48 0.68
CA PRO A 67 -2.65 -22.61 0.36
C PRO A 67 -2.73 -22.88 -1.15
N ARG A 68 -2.66 -24.16 -1.54
CA ARG A 68 -2.61 -24.60 -2.95
C ARG A 68 -3.76 -24.09 -3.81
N ILE A 69 -4.93 -23.90 -3.21
CA ILE A 69 -6.12 -23.36 -3.87
C ILE A 69 -5.89 -21.97 -4.50
N TYR A 70 -4.94 -21.17 -3.97
CA TYR A 70 -4.65 -19.83 -4.46
C TYR A 70 -3.49 -19.77 -5.46
N HIS A 71 -2.75 -20.86 -5.67
CA HIS A 71 -1.53 -20.85 -6.49
C HIS A 71 -1.80 -20.37 -7.92
N ARG A 72 -2.95 -20.77 -8.50
CA ARG A 72 -3.38 -20.33 -9.84
C ARG A 72 -3.78 -18.85 -9.92
N LEU A 73 -4.08 -18.22 -8.78
CA LEU A 73 -4.55 -16.84 -8.70
C LEU A 73 -3.46 -15.85 -8.29
N LEU A 74 -2.26 -16.33 -7.93
CA LEU A 74 -1.16 -15.50 -7.39
C LEU A 74 -0.84 -14.29 -8.25
N GLY A 75 -0.69 -14.48 -9.56
CA GLY A 75 -0.42 -13.38 -10.48
C GLY A 75 -1.52 -12.32 -10.47
N LYS A 76 -2.79 -12.72 -10.39
CA LYS A 76 -3.93 -11.79 -10.34
C LYS A 76 -4.01 -11.06 -9.01
N LEU A 77 -3.84 -11.78 -7.90
CA LEU A 77 -3.82 -11.20 -6.55
C LEU A 77 -2.68 -10.19 -6.40
N TYR A 78 -1.48 -10.53 -6.87
CA TYR A 78 -0.32 -9.65 -6.77
C TYR A 78 -0.45 -8.37 -7.62
N ASN A 79 -1.15 -8.44 -8.77
CA ASN A 79 -1.40 -7.27 -9.61
C ASN A 79 -2.27 -6.20 -8.91
N LEU A 80 -2.95 -6.52 -7.81
CA LEU A 80 -3.69 -5.53 -7.00
C LEU A 80 -2.75 -4.49 -6.34
N ARG A 81 -1.44 -4.73 -6.33
CA ARG A 81 -0.43 -3.76 -5.88
C ARG A 81 -0.24 -2.60 -6.86
N THR A 82 -0.43 -2.81 -8.16
CA THR A 82 -0.19 -1.77 -9.19
C THR A 82 -1.07 -0.52 -8.98
N PRO A 83 -2.38 -0.62 -8.68
CA PRO A 83 -3.18 0.55 -8.28
C PRO A 83 -2.62 1.30 -7.06
N VAL A 84 -2.10 0.58 -6.07
CA VAL A 84 -1.51 1.18 -4.86
C VAL A 84 -0.22 1.93 -5.19
N GLU A 85 0.65 1.34 -6.01
CA GLU A 85 1.87 1.99 -6.52
C GLU A 85 1.55 3.23 -7.35
N ARG A 86 0.54 3.17 -8.22
CA ARG A 86 0.07 4.34 -8.99
C ARG A 86 -0.45 5.45 -8.08
N LYS A 87 -1.18 5.12 -7.02
CA LYS A 87 -1.59 6.11 -6.01
C LYS A 87 -0.40 6.70 -5.25
N ASN A 88 0.62 5.91 -4.91
CA ASN A 88 1.90 6.43 -4.37
C ASN A 88 2.59 7.38 -5.37
N SER A 89 2.62 7.02 -6.64
CA SER A 89 3.22 7.84 -7.69
C SER A 89 2.49 9.18 -7.83
N ASN A 90 1.16 9.19 -7.73
CA ASN A 90 0.38 10.43 -7.73
C ASN A 90 0.78 11.36 -6.57
N ASP A 91 1.05 10.84 -5.37
CA ASP A 91 1.55 11.68 -4.26
C ASP A 91 2.97 12.19 -4.53
N VAL A 92 3.84 11.37 -5.14
CA VAL A 92 5.21 11.79 -5.51
C VAL A 92 5.19 12.86 -6.58
N ILE A 93 4.38 12.70 -7.63
CA ILE A 93 4.26 13.63 -8.75
C ILE A 93 3.47 14.88 -8.34
N GLY A 94 2.33 14.71 -7.68
CA GLY A 94 1.43 15.80 -7.31
C GLY A 94 1.99 16.72 -6.23
N PHE A 95 2.79 16.21 -5.30
CA PHE A 95 3.57 17.03 -4.35
C PHE A 95 5.01 17.29 -4.83
N ASN A 96 5.36 16.81 -6.02
CA ASN A 96 6.69 16.93 -6.63
C ASN A 96 7.84 16.56 -5.68
N ARG A 97 7.67 15.47 -4.92
CA ARG A 97 8.56 15.08 -3.81
C ARG A 97 10.00 14.78 -4.25
N SER A 98 10.20 14.47 -5.53
CA SER A 98 11.51 14.21 -6.13
C SER A 98 12.28 15.47 -6.51
N LYS A 99 11.66 16.65 -6.42
CA LYS A 99 12.27 17.94 -6.79
C LYS A 99 11.98 18.98 -5.72
N THR A 100 13.01 19.36 -4.98
CA THR A 100 12.96 20.49 -4.06
C THR A 100 13.62 21.70 -4.73
N PRO A 101 13.01 22.89 -4.63
CA PRO A 101 13.59 24.12 -5.19
C PRO A 101 14.86 24.57 -4.45
N THR A 102 15.07 24.07 -3.22
CA THR A 102 16.18 24.47 -2.34
C THR A 102 17.22 23.36 -2.25
N ARG A 103 18.51 23.74 -2.22
CA ARG A 103 19.65 22.80 -2.04
C ARG A 103 19.85 22.48 -0.56
N GLY A 104 20.27 21.25 -0.26
CA GLY A 104 20.61 20.82 1.10
C GLY A 104 19.73 19.67 1.59
N SER A 105 20.35 18.70 2.27
CA SER A 105 19.67 17.48 2.74
C SER A 105 18.62 17.77 3.83
N GLU A 106 18.83 18.79 4.64
CA GLU A 106 17.89 19.23 5.67
C GLU A 106 16.60 19.79 5.06
N TRP A 107 16.73 20.69 4.09
CA TRP A 107 15.58 21.22 3.34
C TRP A 107 14.79 20.13 2.62
N ALA A 108 15.49 19.15 2.04
CA ALA A 108 14.83 18.00 1.43
C ALA A 108 14.00 17.19 2.44
N LYS A 109 14.54 16.95 3.66
CA LYS A 109 13.81 16.25 4.74
C LYS A 109 12.57 17.04 5.17
N ILE A 110 12.69 18.35 5.35
CA ILE A 110 11.56 19.23 5.73
C ILE A 110 10.48 19.20 4.64
N TYR A 111 10.87 19.36 3.37
CA TYR A 111 9.95 19.37 2.24
C TYR A 111 9.16 18.05 2.11
N VAL A 112 9.84 16.91 2.25
CA VAL A 112 9.19 15.58 2.25
C VAL A 112 8.26 15.41 3.45
N SER A 113 8.67 15.89 4.63
CA SER A 113 7.86 15.84 5.85
C SER A 113 6.56 16.64 5.73
N ILE A 114 6.64 17.88 5.21
CA ILE A 114 5.46 18.72 4.94
C ILE A 114 4.54 18.01 3.94
N SER A 115 5.09 17.47 2.86
CA SER A 115 4.31 16.75 1.86
C SER A 115 3.57 15.53 2.44
N ASN A 116 4.19 14.81 3.37
CA ASN A 116 3.56 13.71 4.10
C ASN A 116 2.40 14.19 4.98
N ILE A 117 2.62 15.25 5.76
CA ILE A 117 1.59 15.85 6.62
C ILE A 117 0.39 16.29 5.77
N VAL A 118 0.63 17.01 4.68
CA VAL A 118 -0.44 17.47 3.77
C VAL A 118 -1.20 16.29 3.18
N SER A 119 -0.50 15.21 2.77
CA SER A 119 -1.16 14.01 2.24
C SER A 119 -2.09 13.35 3.26
N LEU A 120 -1.67 13.28 4.53
CA LEU A 120 -2.47 12.74 5.63
C LEU A 120 -3.68 13.65 5.94
N LEU A 121 -3.47 14.97 5.95
CA LEU A 121 -4.55 15.94 6.16
C LEU A 121 -5.60 15.87 5.03
N THR A 122 -5.17 15.77 3.77
CA THR A 122 -6.09 15.59 2.64
C THR A 122 -6.89 14.30 2.77
N ALA A 123 -6.26 13.19 3.16
CA ALA A 123 -6.95 11.93 3.41
C ALA A 123 -7.97 12.05 4.54
N LEU A 124 -7.59 12.71 5.65
CA LEU A 124 -8.48 12.95 6.78
C LEU A 124 -9.68 13.84 6.40
N THR A 125 -9.45 14.89 5.63
CA THR A 125 -10.51 15.78 5.14
C THR A 125 -11.45 15.04 4.20
N ALA A 126 -10.91 14.31 3.22
CA ALA A 126 -11.68 13.45 2.30
C ALA A 126 -12.58 12.48 3.06
N PHE A 127 -12.05 11.87 4.12
CA PHE A 127 -12.81 11.02 5.02
C PHE A 127 -13.94 11.78 5.74
N LYS A 128 -13.63 12.93 6.37
CA LYS A 128 -14.63 13.74 7.08
C LYS A 128 -15.75 14.27 6.19
N VAL A 129 -15.48 14.55 4.92
CA VAL A 129 -16.51 15.00 3.95
C VAL A 129 -17.21 13.85 3.20
N GLY A 130 -16.90 12.60 3.53
CA GLY A 130 -17.51 11.41 2.91
C GLY A 130 -17.07 11.16 1.46
N ARG A 131 -16.02 11.82 0.98
CA ARG A 131 -15.47 11.70 -0.38
C ARG A 131 -14.23 10.82 -0.40
N HIS A 132 -14.42 9.53 -0.14
CA HIS A 132 -13.32 8.55 -0.07
C HIS A 132 -12.52 8.44 -1.38
N ASP A 133 -13.11 8.82 -2.52
CA ASP A 133 -12.45 8.92 -3.82
C ASP A 133 -11.32 9.96 -3.85
N LEU A 134 -11.36 10.96 -2.96
CA LEU A 134 -10.36 12.03 -2.85
C LEU A 134 -9.17 11.66 -1.93
N ILE A 135 -9.19 10.49 -1.30
CA ILE A 135 -8.07 10.00 -0.50
C ILE A 135 -6.85 9.83 -1.42
N ARG A 136 -5.77 10.58 -1.13
CA ARG A 136 -4.53 10.64 -1.93
C ARG A 136 -4.70 11.26 -3.31
N ALA A 137 -5.57 12.27 -3.41
CA ALA A 137 -5.66 13.17 -4.55
C ALA A 137 -4.99 14.52 -4.18
N PRO A 138 -3.75 14.80 -4.62
CA PRO A 138 -2.99 15.99 -4.21
C PRO A 138 -3.65 17.34 -4.55
N GLY A 139 -4.55 17.36 -5.54
CA GLY A 139 -5.34 18.54 -5.90
C GLY A 139 -6.72 18.61 -5.22
N ALA A 140 -7.07 17.63 -4.40
CA ALA A 140 -8.32 17.67 -3.65
C ALA A 140 -8.33 18.93 -2.77
N PHE A 141 -9.48 19.61 -2.74
CA PHE A 141 -9.69 20.83 -1.95
C PHE A 141 -8.83 22.05 -2.37
N ARG A 142 -8.07 21.98 -3.48
CA ARG A 142 -7.29 23.12 -3.99
C ARG A 142 -8.15 24.31 -4.44
N ARG A 143 -9.39 24.04 -4.88
CA ARG A 143 -10.38 25.04 -5.30
C ARG A 143 -11.61 24.97 -4.40
N LEU A 144 -11.41 25.06 -3.09
CA LEU A 144 -12.51 25.41 -2.21
C LEU A 144 -12.78 26.90 -2.43
N ASN A 145 -13.84 27.21 -3.18
CA ASN A 145 -14.41 28.55 -3.14
C ASN A 145 -15.08 28.67 -1.76
N ILE A 146 -14.46 29.45 -0.88
CA ILE A 146 -15.04 29.91 0.39
C ILE A 146 -15.65 31.28 0.14
#